data_AF-A0A4Y9R7K2-F1
#
_entry.id   AF-A0A4Y9R7K2-F1
#
_cell.length_a   1.000
_cell.length_b   1.000
_cell.length_c   1.000
_cell.angle_alpha   90.00
_cell.angle_beta   90.00
_cell.angle_gamma   90.00
#
_symmetry.space_group_name_H-M   'P 1'
#
loop_
_entity.id
_entity.type
_entity.pdbx_description
1 polymer ?
#
loop_
_entity_poly.entity_id
_entity_poly.type
_entity_poly.pdbx_seq_one_letter_code
_entity_poly.pdbx_strand_id
1 'polypeptide(L)'
;MIASRTVVATALALTVIATLVACSTPEPPAPPVTVVVTVTPTPTPTPTPTPVADLPAPQPSFEVVVPVPNAPAPEVVEGPASDLGARDGASAAPETDGNGALVSYTVVAGDSFFDIAQRFDLPQQQLLRMNPNIPDFGEDIYIGTVINLDWTTTG
;
A
#
# COMPACT_ATOMS: atom_id res chain seq x y z
N MET A 1 -28.46 -42.60 65.40
CA MET A 1 -28.25 -43.76 64.51
C MET A 1 -29.29 -43.71 63.41
N ILE A 2 -28.86 -44.01 62.16
CA ILE A 2 -29.66 -44.30 60.95
C ILE A 2 -30.28 -43.06 60.27
N ALA A 3 -30.32 -42.87 58.95
CA ALA A 3 -29.42 -43.08 57.80
C ALA A 3 -30.20 -42.60 56.55
N SER A 4 -29.46 -42.27 55.48
CA SER A 4 -29.84 -42.41 54.06
C SER A 4 -30.50 -41.26 53.28
N ARG A 5 -29.68 -40.68 52.37
CA ARG A 5 -29.82 -40.52 50.88
C ARG A 5 -31.19 -40.03 50.36
N THR A 6 -31.27 -39.06 49.44
CA THR A 6 -31.00 -39.23 47.99
C THR A 6 -31.10 -37.89 47.24
N VAL A 7 -30.26 -37.73 46.22
CA VAL A 7 -30.21 -36.63 45.23
C VAL A 7 -31.34 -36.77 44.20
N VAL A 8 -32.03 -35.68 43.83
CA VAL A 8 -32.69 -35.55 42.52
C VAL A 8 -32.53 -34.10 42.03
N ALA A 9 -31.98 -33.94 40.83
CA ALA A 9 -31.82 -32.70 40.10
C ALA A 9 -32.83 -32.64 38.96
N THR A 10 -33.47 -31.47 38.72
CA THR A 10 -34.09 -31.14 37.42
C THR A 10 -34.43 -29.64 37.27
N ALA A 11 -33.58 -28.96 36.50
CA ALA A 11 -33.78 -27.96 35.44
C ALA A 11 -34.96 -26.92 35.37
N LEU A 12 -34.54 -25.65 35.21
CA LEU A 12 -34.90 -24.65 34.16
C LEU A 12 -36.22 -23.84 34.22
N ALA A 13 -36.12 -22.49 34.35
CA ALA A 13 -36.45 -21.49 33.30
C ALA A 13 -36.70 -20.06 33.85
N LEU A 14 -36.34 -19.06 33.04
CA LEU A 14 -36.23 -17.61 33.26
C LEU A 14 -37.46 -16.86 32.65
N THR A 15 -38.00 -15.78 33.25
CA THR A 15 -38.72 -14.64 32.57
C THR A 15 -39.32 -13.67 33.62
N VAL A 16 -38.90 -12.40 33.78
CA VAL A 16 -39.24 -11.13 33.06
C VAL A 16 -40.75 -10.79 33.03
N ILE A 17 -41.15 -9.69 33.67
CA ILE A 17 -42.52 -9.12 33.63
C ILE A 17 -42.44 -7.62 33.27
N ALA A 18 -43.15 -7.22 32.20
CA ALA A 18 -43.36 -5.84 31.76
C ALA A 18 -44.87 -5.53 31.71
N THR A 19 -45.28 -4.34 32.15
CA THR A 19 -46.69 -3.90 32.26
C THR A 19 -47.04 -2.84 31.21
N LEU A 20 -48.17 -3.05 30.52
CA LEU A 20 -48.79 -2.13 29.54
C LEU A 20 -50.11 -1.61 30.09
N VAL A 21 -50.37 -0.30 29.98
CA VAL A 21 -51.70 0.30 30.18
C VAL A 21 -52.00 1.26 29.02
N ALA A 22 -53.11 1.00 28.35
CA ALA A 22 -53.64 1.73 27.20
C ALA A 22 -54.38 3.01 27.62
N CYS A 23 -54.31 4.07 26.80
CA CYS A 23 -55.00 5.34 27.03
C CYS A 23 -55.91 5.73 25.85
N SER A 24 -56.99 6.43 26.19
CA SER A 24 -58.24 6.72 25.48
C SER A 24 -58.19 7.83 24.41
N THR A 25 -59.08 7.75 23.42
CA THR A 25 -59.19 8.66 22.25
C THR A 25 -60.09 9.88 22.50
N PRO A 26 -59.65 11.12 22.16
CA PRO A 26 -60.49 12.34 22.19
C PRO A 26 -61.15 12.73 20.83
N GLU A 27 -62.27 13.46 20.94
CA GLU A 27 -63.23 13.96 19.92
C GLU A 27 -62.59 14.82 18.79
N PRO A 28 -63.00 14.67 17.51
CA PRO A 28 -62.42 15.44 16.41
C PRO A 28 -62.86 16.92 16.38
N PRO A 29 -61.94 17.88 16.22
CA PRO A 29 -62.26 19.31 16.13
C PRO A 29 -62.86 19.73 14.78
N ALA A 30 -63.67 20.80 14.77
CA ALA A 30 -64.34 21.36 13.61
C ALA A 30 -63.38 21.82 12.48
N PRO A 31 -63.80 21.81 11.21
CA PRO A 31 -62.91 22.11 10.10
C PRO A 31 -62.54 23.61 10.08
N PRO A 32 -61.26 23.95 9.84
CA PRO A 32 -60.78 25.33 9.86
C PRO A 32 -61.14 26.13 8.60
N VAL A 33 -61.30 27.45 8.75
CA VAL A 33 -61.48 28.43 7.67
C VAL A 33 -60.14 28.76 7.03
N THR A 34 -59.98 28.54 5.71
CA THR A 34 -58.70 28.73 5.01
C THR A 34 -58.60 30.12 4.39
N VAL A 35 -57.71 30.97 4.92
CA VAL A 35 -57.31 32.25 4.30
C VAL A 35 -56.23 31.98 3.26
N VAL A 36 -56.48 32.31 2.01
CA VAL A 36 -55.51 32.08 0.93
C VAL A 36 -54.53 33.25 0.86
N VAL A 37 -53.38 33.12 1.52
CA VAL A 37 -52.25 34.05 1.38
C VAL A 37 -51.51 33.68 0.09
N THR A 38 -51.55 34.55 -0.91
CA THR A 38 -50.80 34.36 -2.15
C THR A 38 -49.34 34.73 -1.91
N VAL A 39 -48.46 33.74 -1.77
CA VAL A 39 -47.02 33.95 -1.73
C VAL A 39 -46.49 34.11 -3.16
N THR A 40 -45.81 35.22 -3.46
CA THR A 40 -45.07 35.36 -4.72
C THR A 40 -43.88 34.39 -4.68
N PRO A 41 -43.72 33.49 -5.67
CA PRO A 41 -42.57 32.59 -5.66
C PRO A 41 -41.28 33.39 -5.75
N THR A 42 -40.41 33.24 -4.77
CA THR A 42 -39.01 33.67 -4.86
C THR A 42 -38.41 33.03 -6.11
N PRO A 43 -37.74 33.78 -7.00
CA PRO A 43 -37.15 33.21 -8.20
C PRO A 43 -36.23 32.05 -7.81
N THR A 44 -36.41 30.90 -8.48
CA THR A 44 -35.52 29.75 -8.32
C THR A 44 -34.09 30.23 -8.52
N PRO A 45 -33.17 30.02 -7.57
CA PRO A 45 -31.77 30.38 -7.79
C PRO A 45 -31.31 29.67 -9.05
N THR A 46 -30.77 30.43 -10.00
CA THR A 46 -30.12 29.87 -11.19
C THR A 46 -29.17 28.78 -10.72
N PRO A 47 -29.21 27.56 -11.30
CA PRO A 47 -28.30 26.50 -10.87
C PRO A 47 -26.87 27.05 -10.99
N THR A 48 -26.14 27.06 -9.87
CA THR A 48 -24.71 27.28 -9.88
C THR A 48 -24.13 26.33 -10.93
N PRO A 49 -23.34 26.81 -11.91
CA PRO A 49 -22.80 25.93 -12.93
C PRO A 49 -22.10 24.78 -12.23
N THR A 50 -22.45 23.54 -12.61
CA THR A 50 -21.68 22.37 -12.21
C THR A 50 -20.21 22.70 -12.54
N PRO A 51 -19.28 22.65 -11.58
CA PRO A 51 -17.88 22.86 -11.89
C PRO A 51 -17.54 21.91 -13.03
N VAL A 52 -17.21 22.48 -14.19
CA VAL A 52 -16.63 21.71 -15.28
C VAL A 52 -15.43 21.04 -14.67
N ALA A 53 -15.44 19.71 -14.61
CA ALA A 53 -14.27 18.95 -14.20
C ALA A 53 -13.12 19.48 -15.03
N ASP A 54 -12.14 20.08 -14.35
CA ASP A 54 -10.91 20.53 -14.98
C ASP A 54 -10.41 19.35 -15.83
N LEU A 55 -10.12 19.62 -17.10
CA LEU A 55 -9.69 18.57 -18.02
C LEU A 55 -8.58 17.80 -17.31
N PRO A 56 -8.70 16.47 -17.11
CA PRO A 56 -7.64 15.75 -16.43
C PRO A 56 -6.33 16.10 -17.13
N ALA A 57 -5.34 16.53 -16.34
CA ALA A 57 -4.02 16.87 -16.83
C ALA A 57 -3.61 15.82 -17.86
N PRO A 58 -3.02 16.21 -19.01
CA PRO A 58 -2.66 15.27 -20.07
C PRO A 58 -1.90 14.12 -19.40
N GLN A 59 -2.53 12.95 -19.38
CA GLN A 59 -1.89 11.77 -18.82
C GLN A 59 -0.57 11.61 -19.58
N PRO A 60 0.54 11.25 -18.91
CA PRO A 60 1.76 10.93 -19.63
C PRO A 60 1.38 9.95 -20.73
N SER A 61 1.66 10.35 -21.97
CA SER A 61 1.40 9.51 -23.13
C SER A 61 2.33 8.33 -22.96
N PHE A 62 1.82 7.25 -22.38
CA PHE A 62 2.42 5.95 -22.59
C PHE A 62 2.24 5.72 -24.08
N GLU A 63 3.30 5.95 -24.86
CA GLU A 63 3.31 5.51 -26.25
C GLU A 63 2.87 4.05 -26.22
N VAL A 64 1.78 3.74 -26.93
CA VAL A 64 1.41 2.35 -27.17
C VAL A 64 2.52 1.81 -28.05
N VAL A 65 3.58 1.33 -27.42
CA VAL A 65 4.63 0.56 -28.08
C VAL A 65 3.92 -0.68 -28.60
N VAL A 66 3.50 -0.62 -29.86
CA VAL A 66 3.00 -1.79 -30.58
C VAL A 66 4.15 -2.80 -30.47
N PRO A 67 3.98 -3.95 -29.79
CA PRO A 67 5.07 -4.88 -29.62
C PRO A 67 5.43 -5.41 -31.00
N VAL A 68 6.52 -4.90 -31.58
CA VAL A 68 7.06 -5.42 -32.83
C VAL A 68 7.55 -6.83 -32.52
N PRO A 69 6.95 -7.89 -33.12
CA PRO A 69 7.45 -9.23 -32.94
C PRO A 69 8.93 -9.28 -33.31
N ASN A 70 9.76 -9.86 -32.44
CA ASN A 70 11.21 -9.96 -32.63
C ASN A 70 11.96 -8.61 -32.68
N ALA A 71 11.43 -7.54 -32.08
CA ALA A 71 12.26 -6.36 -31.79
C ALA A 71 13.50 -6.77 -30.98
N PRO A 72 14.70 -6.27 -31.33
CA PRO A 72 15.87 -6.44 -30.48
C PRO A 72 15.56 -5.96 -29.06
N ALA A 73 15.96 -6.73 -28.05
CA ALA A 73 15.86 -6.27 -26.67
C ALA A 73 16.63 -4.95 -26.54
N PRO A 74 16.08 -3.93 -25.86
CA PRO A 74 16.83 -2.71 -25.59
C PRO A 74 18.12 -3.07 -24.86
N GLU A 75 19.25 -2.57 -25.36
CA GLU A 75 20.54 -2.78 -24.72
C GLU A 75 20.53 -2.07 -23.36
N VAL A 76 20.86 -2.81 -22.30
CA VAL A 76 21.00 -2.22 -20.97
C VAL A 76 22.34 -1.48 -20.95
N VAL A 77 22.28 -0.15 -20.88
CA VAL A 77 23.49 0.70 -20.87
C VAL A 77 24.15 0.58 -19.49
N GLU A 78 25.36 0.03 -19.44
CA GLU A 78 26.17 -0.04 -18.22
C GLU A 78 26.56 1.38 -17.75
N GLY A 79 26.51 1.61 -16.43
CA GLY A 79 26.70 2.95 -15.85
C GLY A 79 27.18 2.93 -14.39
N PRO A 80 27.37 4.11 -13.78
CA PRO A 80 27.71 4.22 -12.36
C PRO A 80 26.57 3.70 -11.48
N ALA A 81 26.92 3.18 -10.31
CA ALA A 81 25.95 2.86 -9.27
C ALA A 81 25.17 4.12 -8.85
N SER A 82 23.87 3.97 -8.63
CA SER A 82 22.98 5.03 -8.13
C SER A 82 22.12 4.47 -7.01
N ASP A 83 22.22 5.00 -5.79
CA ASP A 83 21.46 4.48 -4.64
C ASP A 83 19.98 4.92 -4.74
N LEU A 84 19.11 3.96 -5.07
CA LEU A 84 17.65 4.13 -5.08
C LEU A 84 17.03 4.04 -3.68
N GLY A 85 17.85 3.84 -2.64
CA GLY A 85 17.44 3.72 -1.25
C GLY A 85 17.34 2.28 -0.77
N ALA A 86 17.42 2.12 0.55
CA ALA A 86 17.33 0.83 1.21
C ALA A 86 16.01 0.11 0.87
N ARG A 87 16.10 -1.21 0.70
CA ARG A 87 14.97 -2.09 0.41
C ARG A 87 15.14 -3.43 1.13
N ASP A 88 14.06 -4.21 1.17
CA ASP A 88 14.18 -5.62 1.56
C ASP A 88 15.19 -6.31 0.64
N GLY A 89 16.14 -7.04 1.24
CA GLY A 89 17.25 -7.65 0.50
C GLY A 89 18.46 -6.75 0.24
N ALA A 90 18.41 -5.46 0.58
CA ALA A 90 19.57 -4.56 0.51
C ALA A 90 19.44 -3.41 1.52
N SER A 91 19.56 -3.73 2.80
CA SER A 91 19.25 -2.80 3.91
C SER A 91 20.45 -2.06 4.51
N ALA A 92 21.68 -2.52 4.26
CA ALA A 92 22.89 -1.93 4.84
C ALA A 92 23.14 -0.51 4.30
N ALA A 93 23.90 0.29 5.07
CA ALA A 93 24.37 1.58 4.55
C ALA A 93 25.52 1.35 3.57
N PRO A 94 25.48 1.94 2.35
CA PRO A 94 26.61 1.89 1.44
C PRO A 94 27.71 2.82 1.93
N GLU A 95 28.94 2.50 1.55
CA GLU A 95 30.07 3.40 1.73
C GLU A 95 30.18 4.33 0.52
N THR A 96 30.46 5.60 0.81
CA THR A 96 30.73 6.63 -0.20
C THR A 96 32.10 7.25 0.03
N ASP A 97 32.74 7.69 -1.05
CA ASP A 97 34.00 8.42 -0.96
C ASP A 97 33.80 9.89 -0.54
N GLY A 98 34.90 10.65 -0.44
CA GLY A 98 34.85 12.08 -0.10
C GLY A 98 34.13 12.97 -1.14
N ASN A 99 33.81 12.45 -2.32
CA ASN A 99 33.11 13.13 -3.39
C ASN A 99 31.63 12.70 -3.49
N GLY A 100 31.20 11.76 -2.63
CA GLY A 100 29.84 11.22 -2.63
C GLY A 100 29.60 10.09 -3.66
N ALA A 101 30.65 9.55 -4.28
CA ALA A 101 30.54 8.39 -5.16
C ALA A 101 30.42 7.10 -4.33
N LEU A 102 29.59 6.16 -4.78
CA LEU A 102 29.40 4.86 -4.16
C LEU A 102 30.64 3.99 -4.38
N VAL A 103 31.24 3.49 -3.29
CA VAL A 103 32.46 2.67 -3.35
C VAL A 103 32.22 1.23 -2.98
N SER A 104 31.45 0.97 -1.93
CA SER A 104 31.26 -0.38 -1.43
C SER A 104 29.92 -0.59 -0.73
N TYR A 105 29.51 -1.85 -0.64
CA TYR A 105 28.35 -2.27 0.13
C TYR A 105 28.69 -3.53 0.91
N THR A 106 28.53 -3.49 2.23
CA THR A 106 28.76 -4.66 3.08
C THR A 106 27.45 -5.41 3.32
N VAL A 107 27.41 -6.67 2.89
CA VAL A 107 26.24 -7.54 2.98
C VAL A 107 25.85 -7.79 4.44
N VAL A 108 24.58 -7.62 4.78
CA VAL A 108 24.02 -7.97 6.09
C VAL A 108 23.03 -9.12 6.01
N ALA A 109 22.55 -9.59 7.16
CA ALA A 109 21.61 -10.69 7.23
C ALA A 109 20.30 -10.36 6.49
N GLY A 110 19.90 -11.25 5.58
CA GLY A 110 18.69 -11.08 4.77
C GLY A 110 18.90 -10.33 3.47
N ASP A 111 20.12 -9.87 3.16
CA ASP A 111 20.44 -9.30 1.87
C ASP A 111 20.59 -10.36 0.76
N SER A 112 20.30 -9.99 -0.48
CA SER A 112 20.52 -10.82 -1.67
C SER A 112 21.30 -10.03 -2.72
N PHE A 113 22.11 -10.72 -3.54
CA PHE A 113 22.91 -10.03 -4.56
C PHE A 113 22.05 -9.33 -5.61
N PHE A 114 20.90 -9.94 -5.95
CA PHE A 114 19.94 -9.37 -6.88
C PHE A 114 19.32 -8.08 -6.31
N ASP A 115 18.88 -8.08 -5.06
CA ASP A 115 18.27 -6.90 -4.45
C ASP A 115 19.28 -5.76 -4.27
N ILE A 116 20.55 -6.10 -3.99
CA ILE A 116 21.66 -5.13 -3.97
C ILE A 116 21.83 -4.49 -5.35
N ALA A 117 21.89 -5.28 -6.42
CA ALA A 117 22.00 -4.75 -7.78
C ALA A 117 20.82 -3.84 -8.14
N GLN A 118 19.59 -4.25 -7.78
CA GLN A 118 18.39 -3.46 -8.01
C GLN A 118 18.34 -2.18 -7.17
N ARG A 119 18.92 -2.18 -5.98
CA ARG A 119 19.05 -0.96 -5.17
C ARG A 119 19.99 0.04 -5.81
N PHE A 120 21.11 -0.41 -6.36
CA PHE A 120 22.13 0.45 -6.93
C PHE A 120 21.95 0.75 -8.41
N ASP A 121 20.79 0.38 -8.98
CA ASP A 121 20.47 0.55 -10.40
C ASP A 121 21.53 -0.05 -11.34
N LEU A 122 22.09 -1.20 -10.94
CA LEU A 122 23.13 -1.90 -11.69
C LEU A 122 22.59 -3.19 -12.35
N PRO A 123 22.95 -3.46 -13.62
CA PRO A 123 22.77 -4.77 -14.21
C PRO A 123 23.56 -5.80 -13.39
N GLN A 124 22.92 -6.92 -13.03
CA GLN A 124 23.57 -7.99 -12.23
C GLN A 124 24.89 -8.45 -12.86
N GLN A 125 24.93 -8.55 -14.19
CA GLN A 125 26.13 -8.94 -14.93
C GLN A 125 27.27 -7.93 -14.80
N GLN A 126 26.96 -6.64 -14.78
CA GLN A 126 27.96 -5.59 -14.55
C GLN A 126 28.51 -5.70 -13.12
N LEU A 127 27.62 -5.88 -12.14
CA LEU A 127 28.02 -6.02 -10.73
C LEU A 127 28.89 -7.27 -10.50
N LEU A 128 28.58 -8.40 -11.15
CA LEU A 128 29.41 -9.61 -11.10
C LEU A 128 30.79 -9.39 -11.70
N ARG A 129 30.90 -8.66 -12.82
CA ARG A 129 32.20 -8.33 -13.43
C ARG A 129 33.07 -7.46 -12.52
N MET A 130 32.45 -6.56 -11.75
CA MET A 130 33.13 -5.74 -10.75
C MET A 130 33.54 -6.53 -9.50
N ASN A 131 32.95 -7.72 -9.30
CA ASN A 131 33.11 -8.57 -8.12
C ASN A 131 33.42 -10.04 -8.51
N PRO A 132 34.55 -10.31 -9.17
CA PRO A 132 34.89 -11.65 -9.67
C PRO A 132 35.11 -12.70 -8.56
N ASN A 133 35.23 -12.26 -7.32
CA ASN A 133 35.34 -13.09 -6.13
C ASN A 133 33.98 -13.64 -5.65
N ILE A 134 32.86 -13.17 -6.19
CA ILE A 134 31.53 -13.66 -5.83
C ILE A 134 31.27 -14.96 -6.60
N PRO A 135 31.12 -16.10 -5.90
CA PRO A 135 30.87 -17.38 -6.54
C PRO A 135 29.42 -17.47 -7.04
N ASP A 136 29.16 -18.51 -7.84
CA ASP A 136 27.80 -18.95 -8.18
C ASP A 136 26.86 -17.83 -8.65
N PHE A 137 27.39 -16.85 -9.40
CA PHE A 137 26.63 -15.73 -9.96
C PHE A 137 25.86 -14.88 -8.92
N GLY A 138 26.32 -14.88 -7.67
CA GLY A 138 25.68 -14.15 -6.58
C GLY A 138 24.48 -14.87 -5.96
N GLU A 139 24.27 -16.15 -6.27
CA GLU A 139 23.29 -17.00 -5.58
C GLU A 139 23.69 -17.20 -4.11
N ASP A 140 24.97 -17.42 -3.86
CA ASP A 140 25.54 -17.57 -2.52
C ASP A 140 26.38 -16.34 -2.15
N ILE A 141 25.80 -15.44 -1.34
CA ILE A 141 26.52 -14.33 -0.71
C ILE A 141 26.51 -14.47 0.81
N TYR A 142 27.66 -14.21 1.42
CA TYR A 142 27.82 -14.32 2.87
C TYR A 142 27.77 -12.96 3.55
N ILE A 143 27.22 -12.92 4.76
CA ILE A 143 27.21 -11.72 5.60
C ILE A 143 28.65 -11.24 5.82
N GLY A 144 28.87 -9.93 5.73
CA GLY A 144 30.18 -9.30 5.83
C GLY A 144 30.98 -9.30 4.53
N THR A 145 30.46 -9.91 3.45
CA THR A 145 31.06 -9.78 2.12
C THR A 145 30.97 -8.32 1.68
N VAL A 146 32.09 -7.78 1.20
CA VAL A 146 32.14 -6.43 0.64
C VAL A 146 31.93 -6.52 -0.87
N ILE A 147 30.87 -5.89 -1.34
CA ILE A 147 30.55 -5.73 -2.75
C ILE A 147 31.11 -4.40 -3.23
N ASN A 148 31.98 -4.44 -4.23
CA ASN A 148 32.46 -3.27 -4.95
C ASN A 148 31.31 -2.65 -5.76
N LEU A 149 31.07 -1.35 -5.56
CA LEU A 149 30.10 -0.55 -6.31
C LEU A 149 30.78 0.45 -7.27
N ASP A 150 32.10 0.56 -7.22
CA ASP A 150 32.85 1.41 -8.12
C ASP A 150 32.97 0.76 -9.50
N TRP A 151 32.13 1.21 -10.43
CA TRP A 151 32.10 0.77 -11.83
C TRP A 151 33.40 1.06 -12.60
N THR A 152 34.27 1.94 -12.10
CA THR A 152 35.59 2.19 -12.71
C THR A 152 36.64 1.17 -12.26
N THR A 153 36.40 0.51 -11.12
CA THR A 153 37.22 -0.58 -10.61
C THR A 153 36.65 -1.91 -11.09
N THR A 154 37.12 -2.37 -12.25
CA THR A 154 36.90 -3.76 -12.69
C THR A 154 37.99 -4.64 -12.10
N GLY A 155 37.63 -5.83 -11.57
CA GLY A 155 38.57 -6.78 -10.96
C GLY A 155 39.53 -7.44 -11.92
#